data_AF-A0A522W603-F1
#
_entry.id   AF-A0A522W603-F1
#
_cell.length_a   1.000
_cell.length_b   1.000
_cell.length_c   1.000
_cell.angle_alpha   90.00
_cell.angle_beta   90.00
_cell.angle_gamma   90.00
#
_symmetry.space_group_name_H-M   'P 1'
#
loop_
_entity.id
_entity.type
_entity.pdbx_description
1 polymer ?
#
loop_
_entity_poly.entity_id
_entity_poly.type
_entity_poly.pdbx_seq_one_letter_code
_entity_poly.pdbx_strand_id
1 'polypeptide(L)'
;LYGKVDIALDPVHYNGTATTCEALWMGVPVVTLAGSRHAQRVGASLLARANLAHLVTDDEDAYVSLAVSLANGIPALAEARAKQRAILKASPLLDGKAFASDFTPALKYMWEAP
;
A
#
# COMPACT_ATOMS: atom_id res chain seq x y z
N LEU A 1 -10.27 2.32 15.60
CA LEU A 1 -8.83 2.55 15.84
C LEU A 1 -8.23 3.53 14.83
N TYR A 2 -8.23 3.22 13.53
CA TYR A 2 -7.60 4.04 12.47
C TYR A 2 -8.06 5.50 12.36
N GLY A 3 -9.27 5.86 12.81
CA GLY A 3 -9.71 7.26 12.86
C GLY A 3 -8.88 8.17 13.78
N LYS A 4 -8.04 7.58 14.65
CA LYS A 4 -7.10 8.27 15.54
C LYS A 4 -5.64 8.08 15.10
N VAL A 5 -5.40 7.50 13.93
CA VAL A 5 -4.06 7.22 13.39
C VAL A 5 -3.83 8.15 12.21
N ASP A 6 -2.73 8.89 12.24
CA ASP A 6 -2.39 9.84 11.17
C ASP A 6 -1.52 9.21 10.08
N ILE A 7 -0.58 8.35 10.48
CA ILE A 7 0.35 7.63 9.61
C ILE A 7 0.47 6.21 10.16
N ALA A 8 0.39 5.20 9.29
CA ALA A 8 0.72 3.82 9.62
C ALA A 8 2.15 3.49 9.18
N LEU A 9 2.88 2.78 10.03
CA LEU A 9 4.25 2.36 9.80
C LEU A 9 4.26 0.85 9.58
N ASP A 10 4.64 0.42 8.38
CA ASP A 10 4.70 -0.98 8.00
C ASP A 10 5.98 -1.66 8.53
N PRO A 11 5.91 -2.83 9.19
CA PRO A 11 7.12 -3.48 9.71
C PRO A 11 8.10 -3.91 8.59
N VAL A 12 9.39 -3.68 8.83
CA VAL A 12 10.48 -3.72 7.82
C VAL A 12 11.00 -5.11 7.42
N HIS A 13 10.53 -6.19 8.06
CA HIS A 13 10.93 -7.58 7.74
C HIS A 13 9.77 -8.50 7.39
N TYR A 14 8.57 -8.13 7.80
CA TYR A 14 7.34 -8.83 7.50
C TYR A 14 6.24 -7.77 7.41
N ASN A 15 5.97 -7.32 6.19
CA ASN A 15 4.99 -6.28 5.98
C ASN A 15 3.59 -6.75 6.37
N GLY A 16 2.75 -5.79 6.74
CA GLY A 16 1.32 -5.96 6.82
C GLY A 16 0.74 -6.34 5.45
N THR A 17 -0.43 -6.98 5.51
CA THR A 17 -1.25 -7.24 4.33
C THR A 17 -2.65 -6.73 4.59
N ALA A 18 -3.40 -7.42 5.46
CA ALA A 18 -4.74 -7.00 5.84
C ALA A 18 -4.73 -5.65 6.57
N THR A 19 -3.82 -5.45 7.52
CA THR A 19 -3.67 -4.19 8.26
C THR A 19 -3.33 -3.01 7.33
N THR A 20 -2.48 -3.23 6.33
CA THR A 20 -2.18 -2.24 5.29
C THR A 20 -3.43 -1.90 4.49
N CYS A 21 -4.19 -2.90 4.03
CA CYS A 21 -5.45 -2.68 3.31
C CYS A 21 -6.48 -1.92 4.18
N GLU A 22 -6.61 -2.25 5.45
CA GLU A 22 -7.50 -1.55 6.40
C GLU A 22 -7.09 -0.08 6.59
N ALA A 23 -5.80 0.19 6.79
CA ALA A 23 -5.29 1.55 6.89
C ALA A 23 -5.61 2.37 5.62
N LEU A 24 -5.35 1.79 4.44
CA LEU A 24 -5.68 2.42 3.16
C LEU A 24 -7.18 2.66 3.00
N TRP A 25 -8.03 1.69 3.38
CA TRP A 25 -9.49 1.84 3.35
C TRP A 25 -9.97 3.00 4.20
N MET A 26 -9.31 3.24 5.33
CA MET A 26 -9.61 4.34 6.24
C MET A 26 -9.00 5.67 5.79
N GLY A 27 -8.18 5.69 4.73
CA GLY A 27 -7.49 6.87 4.21
C GLY A 27 -6.27 7.26 5.05
N VAL A 28 -5.65 6.29 5.74
CA VAL A 28 -4.40 6.48 6.49
C VAL A 28 -3.22 6.11 5.58
N PRO A 29 -2.27 7.02 5.29
CA PRO A 29 -1.07 6.69 4.53
C PRO A 29 -0.23 5.65 5.27
N VAL A 30 0.32 4.69 4.53
CA VAL A 30 1.20 3.65 5.05
C VAL A 30 2.59 3.86 4.45
N VAL A 31 3.59 4.04 5.30
CA VAL A 31 5.01 4.06 4.87
C VAL A 31 5.52 2.62 4.91
N THR A 32 6.12 2.15 3.81
CA THR A 32 6.64 0.77 3.70
C THR A 32 8.10 0.76 3.23
N LEU A 33 8.93 -0.05 3.89
CA LEU A 33 10.26 -0.42 3.39
C LEU A 33 10.16 -1.66 2.48
N ALA A 34 10.61 -1.54 1.23
CA ALA A 34 10.67 -2.64 0.28
C ALA A 34 11.96 -3.45 0.46
N GLY A 35 11.83 -4.70 0.95
CA GLY A 35 12.96 -5.62 1.06
C GLY A 35 13.16 -6.51 -0.18
N SER A 36 14.00 -7.54 -0.04
CA SER A 36 14.32 -8.49 -1.11
C SER A 36 13.48 -9.77 -1.10
N ARG A 37 12.72 -10.01 -0.02
CA ARG A 37 11.88 -11.21 0.14
C ARG A 37 10.42 -10.89 -0.10
N HIS A 38 9.63 -11.89 -0.51
CA HIS A 38 8.19 -11.73 -0.74
C HIS A 38 7.46 -11.05 0.44
N ALA A 39 7.67 -11.54 1.67
CA ALA A 39 7.06 -10.98 2.88
C ALA A 39 7.46 -9.53 3.19
N GLN A 40 8.57 -9.05 2.61
CA GLN A 40 9.05 -7.66 2.75
C GLN A 40 8.63 -6.76 1.57
N ARG A 41 7.83 -7.29 0.63
CA ARG A 41 7.40 -6.56 -0.57
C ARG A 41 5.88 -6.50 -0.70
N VAL A 42 5.14 -7.07 0.25
CA VAL A 42 3.67 -7.05 0.20
C VAL A 42 3.16 -5.61 0.30
N GLY A 43 3.67 -4.81 1.23
CA GLY A 43 3.28 -3.40 1.37
C GLY A 43 3.65 -2.59 0.12
N ALA A 44 4.85 -2.80 -0.43
CA ALA A 44 5.28 -2.15 -1.67
C ALA A 44 4.38 -2.49 -2.87
N SER A 45 3.99 -3.77 -3.02
CA SER A 45 3.07 -4.23 -4.06
C SER A 45 1.69 -3.58 -3.90
N LEU A 46 1.14 -3.58 -2.69
CA LEU A 46 -0.15 -2.96 -2.38
C LEU A 46 -0.13 -1.45 -2.68
N LEU A 47 0.88 -0.72 -2.20
CA LEU A 47 1.00 0.72 -2.40
C LEU A 47 1.20 1.09 -3.88
N ALA A 48 1.97 0.30 -4.64
CA ALA A 48 2.10 0.50 -6.08
C ALA A 48 0.74 0.35 -6.79
N ARG A 49 -0.03 -0.70 -6.48
CA ARG A 49 -1.37 -0.92 -7.04
C ARG A 49 -2.43 0.05 -6.48
N ALA A 50 -2.16 0.68 -5.34
CA ALA A 50 -2.98 1.72 -4.74
C ALA A 50 -2.73 3.13 -5.32
N ASN A 51 -1.83 3.29 -6.29
CA ASN A 51 -1.33 4.59 -6.79
C ASN A 51 -0.63 5.43 -5.70
N LEU A 52 0.01 4.76 -4.75
CA LEU A 52 0.71 5.35 -3.60
C LEU A 52 2.19 4.91 -3.54
N ALA A 53 2.81 4.63 -4.69
CA ALA A 53 4.20 4.19 -4.76
C ALA A 53 5.20 5.18 -4.13
N HIS A 54 4.85 6.46 -4.03
CA HIS A 54 5.64 7.48 -3.35
C HIS A 54 5.75 7.28 -1.83
N LEU A 55 4.99 6.34 -1.25
CA LEU A 55 5.09 5.93 0.16
C LEU A 55 5.98 4.69 0.38
N VAL A 56 6.60 4.18 -0.68
CA VAL A 56 7.52 3.04 -0.64
C VAL A 56 8.95 3.56 -0.58
N THR A 57 9.75 3.03 0.33
CA THR A 57 11.17 3.37 0.50
C THR A 57 12.05 2.15 0.28
N ASP A 58 13.34 2.39 -0.01
CA ASP A 58 14.30 1.34 -0.36
C ASP A 58 15.32 1.05 0.75
N ASP A 59 15.42 1.92 1.76
CA ASP A 59 16.26 1.76 2.95
C ASP A 59 15.62 2.36 4.21
N GLU A 60 16.22 2.05 5.37
CA GLU A 60 15.72 2.46 6.70
C GLU A 60 15.81 3.98 6.92
N ASP A 61 16.85 4.64 6.39
CA ASP A 61 17.02 6.09 6.52
C ASP A 61 15.93 6.83 5.74
N ALA A 62 15.61 6.38 4.53
CA ALA A 62 14.52 6.88 3.71
C ALA A 62 13.16 6.61 4.37
N TYR A 63 12.97 5.43 4.97
CA TYR A 63 11.77 5.07 5.72
C TYR A 63 11.49 6.06 6.86
N VAL A 64 12.51 6.31 7.70
CA VAL A 64 12.42 7.25 8.82
C VAL A 64 12.22 8.68 8.29
N SER A 65 12.98 9.10 7.29
CA SER A 65 12.91 10.45 6.73
C SER A 65 11.53 10.76 6.15
N LEU A 66 10.92 9.81 5.44
CA LEU A 66 9.58 9.96 4.90
C LEU A 66 8.52 10.04 6.02
N ALA A 67 8.61 9.18 7.03
CA ALA A 67 7.69 9.21 8.18
C ALA A 67 7.76 10.55 8.93
N VAL A 68 8.98 11.06 9.17
CA VAL A 68 9.21 12.36 9.81
C VAL A 68 8.70 13.51 8.93
N SER A 69 8.93 13.46 7.62
CA SER A 69 8.44 14.46 6.68
C SER A 69 6.91 14.57 6.70
N LEU A 70 6.21 13.43 6.66
CA LEU A 70 4.74 13.39 6.78
C LEU A 70 4.26 13.95 8.13
N ALA A 71 4.93 13.58 9.23
CA ALA A 71 4.56 14.04 10.57
C ALA A 71 4.77 15.55 10.76
N ASN A 72 5.79 16.13 10.14
CA ASN A 72 6.05 17.58 10.17
C ASN A 72 5.15 18.37 9.20
N GLY A 73 4.61 17.72 8.17
CA GLY A 73 3.77 18.33 7.14
C GLY A 73 2.27 18.27 7.43
N ILE A 74 1.81 18.67 8.61
CA ILE A 74 0.40 18.48 9.05
C ILE A 74 -0.64 18.93 8.00
N PRO A 75 -0.55 20.13 7.37
CA PRO A 75 -1.52 20.54 6.35
C PRO A 75 -1.52 19.62 5.12
N ALA A 76 -0.33 19.23 4.64
CA ALA A 76 -0.18 18.35 3.50
C ALA A 76 -0.66 16.91 3.82
N LEU A 77 -0.40 16.43 5.04
CA LEU A 77 -0.89 15.15 5.52
C LEU A 77 -2.42 15.12 5.61
N ALA A 78 -3.04 16.20 6.10
CA ALA A 78 -4.50 16.32 6.13
C ALA A 78 -5.11 16.29 4.73
N GLU A 79 -4.50 17.01 3.77
CA GLU A 79 -4.91 17.00 2.37
C GLU A 79 -4.76 15.60 1.73
N ALA A 80 -3.62 14.95 1.95
CA ALA A 80 -3.36 13.59 1.47
C ALA A 80 -4.43 12.62 1.99
N ARG A 81 -4.69 12.61 3.30
CA ARG A 81 -5.72 11.76 3.93
C ARG A 81 -7.12 12.02 3.40
N ALA A 82 -7.47 13.29 3.15
CA ALA A 82 -8.77 13.65 2.58
C ALA A 82 -8.97 13.07 1.16
N LYS A 83 -7.90 13.00 0.37
CA LYS A 83 -7.92 12.49 -1.01
C LYS A 83 -7.71 10.98 -1.11
N GLN A 84 -7.03 10.37 -0.14
CA GLN A 84 -6.50 9.00 -0.28
C GLN A 84 -7.56 7.94 -0.55
N ARG A 85 -8.76 8.04 0.05
CA ARG A 85 -9.84 7.07 -0.24
C ARG A 85 -10.35 7.17 -1.68
N ALA A 86 -10.36 8.37 -2.27
CA ALA A 86 -10.73 8.54 -3.67
C ALA A 86 -9.64 7.98 -4.58
N ILE A 87 -8.36 8.21 -4.25
CA ILE A 87 -7.20 7.63 -4.95
C ILE A 87 -7.27 6.10 -4.94
N LEU A 88 -7.50 5.50 -3.78
CA LEU A 88 -7.63 4.05 -3.62
C LEU A 88 -8.82 3.48 -4.41
N LYS A 89 -9.99 4.14 -4.39
CA LYS A 89 -11.16 3.71 -5.16
C LYS A 89 -10.93 3.74 -6.67
N ALA A 90 -10.14 4.70 -7.15
CA ALA A 90 -9.75 4.80 -8.55
C ALA A 90 -8.53 3.93 -8.90
N SER A 91 -7.95 3.24 -7.92
CA SER A 91 -6.73 2.48 -8.13
C SER A 91 -7.02 1.09 -8.69
N PRO A 92 -6.06 0.53 -9.43
CA PRO A 92 -6.20 -0.84 -9.91
C PRO A 92 -6.28 -1.91 -8.81
N LEU A 93 -5.85 -1.60 -7.58
CA LEU A 93 -5.99 -2.49 -6.42
C LEU A 93 -7.46 -2.82 -6.09
N LEU A 94 -8.39 -1.90 -6.37
CA LEU A 94 -9.82 -2.11 -6.15
C LEU A 94 -10.60 -2.41 -7.44
N ASP A 95 -9.91 -2.60 -8.56
CA ASP A 95 -10.55 -3.05 -9.81
C ASP A 95 -10.68 -4.57 -9.84
N GLY A 96 -11.76 -5.06 -9.23
CA GLY A 96 -12.06 -6.50 -9.20
C GLY A 96 -12.33 -7.12 -10.58
N LYS A 97 -12.80 -6.32 -11.55
CA LYS A 97 -13.07 -6.82 -12.91
C LYS A 97 -11.76 -7.05 -13.66
N ALA A 98 -10.84 -6.09 -13.59
CA ALA A 98 -9.51 -6.25 -14.17
C ALA A 98 -8.77 -7.42 -13.50
N PHE A 99 -8.82 -7.52 -12.16
CA PHE A 99 -8.23 -8.65 -11.45
C PHE A 99 -8.79 -9.99 -11.92
N ALA A 100 -10.12 -10.15 -12.04
CA ALA A 100 -10.73 -11.38 -12.52
C ALA A 100 -10.32 -11.69 -13.97
N SER A 101 -10.26 -10.68 -14.83
CA SER A 101 -9.84 -10.82 -16.23
C SER A 101 -8.40 -11.28 -16.37
N ASP A 102 -7.51 -10.93 -15.44
CA ASP A 102 -6.11 -11.38 -15.43
C ASP A 102 -5.98 -12.75 -14.75
N PHE A 103 -6.72 -12.97 -13.67
CA PHE A 103 -6.59 -14.15 -12.82
C PHE A 103 -7.22 -15.41 -13.45
N THR A 104 -8.39 -15.29 -14.08
CA THR A 104 -9.10 -16.44 -14.66
C THR A 104 -8.30 -17.13 -15.79
N PRO A 105 -7.67 -16.40 -16.75
CA PRO A 105 -6.80 -17.04 -17.73
C PRO A 105 -5.59 -17.74 -17.11
N ALA A 106 -4.99 -17.18 -16.06
CA ALA A 106 -3.88 -17.82 -15.35
C ALA A 106 -4.32 -19.14 -14.69
N LEU A 107 -5.49 -19.15 -14.04
CA LEU A 107 -6.08 -20.38 -13.51
C LEU A 107 -6.33 -21.42 -14.59
N LYS A 108 -6.90 -21.01 -15.73
CA LYS A 108 -7.17 -21.91 -16.85
C LYS A 108 -5.88 -22.50 -17.41
N TYR A 109 -4.84 -21.68 -17.58
CA TYR A 109 -3.52 -22.13 -18.02
C TYR A 109 -2.94 -23.18 -17.07
N MET A 110 -2.97 -22.93 -15.75
CA MET A 110 -2.47 -23.91 -14.76
C MET A 110 -3.29 -25.21 -14.74
N TRP A 111 -4.58 -25.14 -15.06
CA TRP A 111 -5.45 -26.32 -15.13
C TRP A 111 -5.20 -27.17 -16.39
N GLU A 112 -4.94 -26.51 -17.53
CA GLU A 112 -4.69 -27.17 -18.82
C GLU A 112 -3.22 -27.56 -19.03
N ALA A 113 -2.32 -27.14 -18.15
CA ALA A 113 -0.90 -27.46 -18.21
C ALA A 113 -0.67 -28.98 -18.02
N PRO A 114 0.17 -29.61 -18.86
CA PRO A 114 0.45 -31.05 -18.80
C PRO A 114 1.31 -31.45 -17.59
#